data_AF-A0A821L5Q5-F1
#
_entry.id   AF-A0A821L5Q5-F1
#
_cell.length_a   1.000
_cell.length_b   1.000
_cell.length_c   1.000
_cell.angle_alpha   90.00
_cell.angle_beta   90.00
_cell.angle_gamma   90.00
#
_symmetry.space_group_name_H-M   'P 1'
#
loop_
_entity.id
_entity.type
_entity.pdbx_description
1 polymer ?
#
loop_
_entity_poly.entity_id
_entity_poly.type
_entity_poly.pdbx_seq_one_letter_code
_entity_poly.pdbx_strand_id
1 'polypeptide(L)'
;MQLRFYVYGSTTTMITLLRNLPNLCYLPAETDNIHIDGHLWQQIIINHLPKLKIFRLYMILHFTDDNNQEQQVDTLLKSFRTRFWLDERQ
;
A
#
# COMPACT_ATOMS: atom_id res chain seq x y z
N MET A 1 -3.17 9.01 17.43
CA MET A 1 -1.79 9.16 16.91
C MET A 1 -1.85 9.20 15.39
N GLN A 2 -1.40 10.29 14.79
CA GLN A 2 -1.33 10.46 13.34
C GLN A 2 0.14 10.29 12.96
N LEU A 3 0.50 9.22 12.24
CA LEU A 3 1.84 9.07 11.69
C LEU A 3 1.77 9.35 10.19
N ARG A 4 2.76 10.10 9.68
CA ARG A 4 3.08 10.19 8.25
C ARG A 4 4.44 9.54 8.08
N PHE A 5 4.53 8.55 7.20
CA PHE A 5 5.78 7.86 6.87
C PHE A 5 6.00 8.00 5.37
N TYR A 6 7.20 8.45 5.04
CA TYR A 6 7.78 8.34 3.73
C TYR A 6 8.66 7.10 3.75
N VAL A 7 8.37 6.11 2.91
CA VAL A 7 9.18 4.89 2.87
C VAL A 7 10.20 5.03 1.74
N TYR A 8 11.39 5.52 2.07
CA TYR A 8 12.62 5.30 1.30
C TYR A 8 13.26 4.00 1.80
N GLY A 9 12.81 2.84 1.32
CA GLY A 9 13.33 1.57 1.85
C GLY A 9 12.67 0.32 1.28
N SER A 10 13.09 -0.85 1.77
CA SER A 10 12.53 -2.13 1.31
C SER A 10 11.09 -2.35 1.84
N THR A 11 10.28 -3.09 1.07
CA THR A 11 8.97 -3.59 1.48
C THR A 11 9.01 -4.26 2.87
N THR A 12 10.07 -5.02 3.17
CA THR A 12 10.24 -5.72 4.44
C THR A 12 10.36 -4.77 5.63
N THR A 13 11.11 -3.68 5.48
CA THR A 13 11.29 -2.67 6.54
C THR A 13 9.97 -1.98 6.84
N MET A 14 9.21 -1.62 5.80
CA MET A 14 7.89 -1.04 5.96
C MET A 14 6.93 -1.97 6.70
N ILE A 15 6.85 -3.24 6.29
CA ILE A 15 5.98 -4.23 6.93
C ILE A 15 6.36 -4.40 8.41
N THR A 16 7.65 -4.46 8.71
CA THR A 16 8.16 -4.55 10.09
C THR A 16 7.75 -3.36 10.93
N LEU A 17 7.81 -2.14 10.38
CA LEU A 17 7.35 -0.94 11.07
C LEU A 17 5.84 -0.99 11.34
N LEU A 18 5.03 -1.32 10.33
CA LEU A 18 3.57 -1.34 10.44
C LEU A 18 3.08 -2.40 11.43
N ARG A 19 3.76 -3.54 11.53
CA ARG A 19 3.49 -4.58 12.55
C ARG A 19 3.55 -4.07 13.98
N ASN A 20 4.40 -3.09 14.25
CA ASN A 20 4.57 -2.51 15.58
C ASN A 20 3.56 -1.39 15.90
N LEU A 21 2.62 -1.10 14.99
CA LEU A 21 1.64 -0.02 15.13
C LEU A 21 0.18 -0.51 15.06
N PRO A 22 -0.24 -1.52 15.86
CA PRO A 22 -1.57 -2.14 15.73
C PRO A 22 -2.74 -1.19 16.06
N ASN A 23 -2.47 -0.10 16.77
CA ASN A 23 -3.47 0.92 17.13
C ASN A 23 -3.53 2.09 16.13
N LEU A 24 -2.86 1.99 14.98
CA LEU A 24 -2.86 3.04 13.98
C LEU A 24 -4.25 3.16 13.32
N CYS A 25 -4.87 4.34 13.43
CA CYS A 25 -6.19 4.61 12.85
C CYS A 25 -6.12 5.33 11.49
N TYR A 26 -5.00 5.96 11.17
CA TYR A 26 -4.78 6.72 9.93
C TYR A 26 -3.40 6.42 9.37
N LEU A 27 -3.34 6.00 8.11
CA LEU A 27 -2.13 5.62 7.39
C LEU A 27 -2.06 6.36 6.04
N PRO A 28 -1.41 7.52 5.98
CA PRO A 28 -0.92 8.09 4.74
C PRO A 28 0.40 7.40 4.39
N ALA A 29 0.40 6.65 3.30
CA ALA A 29 1.57 5.98 2.76
C ALA A 29 1.99 6.67 1.47
N GLU A 30 3.25 7.06 1.42
CA GLU A 30 3.90 7.54 0.22
C GLU A 30 5.07 6.61 -0.12
N THR A 31 5.01 6.03 -1.31
CA THR A 31 5.97 5.03 -1.77
C THR A 31 6.60 5.44 -3.08
N ASP A 32 7.92 5.39 -3.14
CA ASP A 32 8.72 5.63 -4.33
C ASP A 32 9.53 4.37 -4.65
N ASN A 33 9.41 3.87 -5.88
CA ASN A 33 10.10 2.67 -6.36
C ASN A 33 9.83 1.38 -5.57
N ILE A 34 8.67 1.30 -4.92
CA ILE A 34 8.21 0.12 -4.17
C ILE A 34 6.96 -0.43 -4.87
N HIS A 35 7.13 -1.58 -5.53
CA HIS A 35 6.05 -2.28 -6.23
C HIS A 35 5.25 -3.13 -5.24
N ILE A 36 4.36 -2.49 -4.47
CA ILE A 36 3.40 -3.18 -3.59
C ILE A 36 2.02 -3.07 -4.23
N ASP A 37 1.44 -4.21 -4.56
CA ASP A 37 0.11 -4.28 -5.14
C ASP A 37 -1.00 -4.18 -4.07
N GLY A 38 -2.24 -4.06 -4.54
CA GLY A 38 -3.42 -3.98 -3.70
C GLY A 38 -3.64 -5.24 -2.86
N HIS A 39 -3.17 -6.41 -3.28
CA HIS A 39 -3.31 -7.63 -2.48
C HIS A 39 -2.38 -7.60 -1.26
N LEU A 40 -1.12 -7.19 -1.46
CA LEU A 40 -0.14 -7.09 -0.39
C LEU A 40 -0.52 -5.98 0.60
N TRP A 41 -0.96 -4.82 0.12
CA TRP A 41 -1.51 -3.78 1.00
C TRP A 41 -2.71 -4.27 1.81
N GLN A 42 -3.64 -5.00 1.19
CA GLN A 42 -4.79 -5.58 1.87
C GLN A 42 -4.34 -6.53 2.99
N GLN A 43 -3.40 -7.42 2.72
CA GLN A 43 -2.85 -8.35 3.72
C GLN A 43 -2.20 -7.61 4.90
N ILE A 44 -1.41 -6.57 4.63
CA ILE A 44 -0.78 -5.75 5.67
C ILE A 44 -1.84 -5.12 6.56
N ILE A 45 -2.88 -4.53 5.97
CA ILE A 45 -3.92 -3.83 6.71
C ILE A 45 -4.70 -4.81 7.58
N ILE A 46 -5.16 -5.94 7.02
CA ILE A 46 -5.93 -6.95 7.75
C ILE A 46 -5.11 -7.56 8.89
N ASN A 47 -3.85 -7.91 8.63
CA ASN A 47 -3.05 -8.68 9.59
C ASN A 47 -2.35 -7.81 10.65
N HIS A 48 -2.08 -6.54 10.35
CA HIS A 48 -1.20 -5.72 11.19
C HIS A 48 -1.84 -4.42 11.67
N LEU A 49 -2.88 -3.93 11.00
CA LEU A 49 -3.48 -2.63 11.30
C LEU A 49 -5.00 -2.76 11.53
N PRO A 50 -5.45 -3.58 12.49
CA PRO A 50 -6.87 -3.90 12.67
C PRO A 50 -7.73 -2.68 13.02
N LYS A 51 -7.14 -1.62 13.58
CA LYS A 51 -7.85 -0.37 13.94
C LYS A 51 -7.76 0.70 12.85
N LEU A 52 -7.14 0.39 11.71
CA LEU A 52 -7.01 1.36 10.62
C LEU A 52 -8.39 1.70 10.09
N LYS A 53 -8.71 2.99 10.07
CA LYS A 53 -9.97 3.51 9.53
C LYS A 53 -9.77 4.15 8.17
N ILE A 54 -8.68 4.90 8.04
CA ILE A 54 -8.40 5.68 6.84
C ILE A 54 -7.01 5.31 6.32
N PHE A 55 -6.97 4.82 5.08
CA PHE A 55 -5.76 4.56 4.33
C PHE A 55 -5.70 5.50 3.13
N ARG A 56 -4.56 6.16 2.93
CA ARG A 56 -4.31 7.00 1.75
C ARG A 56 -2.98 6.58 1.16
N LEU A 57 -2.99 6.20 -0.10
CA LEU A 57 -1.80 5.75 -0.81
C LEU A 57 -1.47 6.74 -1.93
N TYR A 58 -0.22 7.18 -1.94
CA TYR A 58 0.40 7.86 -3.07
C TYR A 58 1.63 7.07 -3.51
N MET A 59 1.68 6.68 -4.77
CA MET A 59 2.71 5.78 -5.28
C MET A 59 3.34 6.34 -6.54
N ILE A 60 4.67 6.42 -6.54
CA ILE A 60 5.49 6.72 -7.71
C ILE A 60 6.06 5.40 -8.22
N LEU A 61 5.73 5.06 -9.47
CA LEU A 61 6.15 3.83 -10.12
C LEU A 61 7.27 4.13 -11.12
N HIS A 62 8.36 3.37 -11.00
CA HIS A 62 9.47 3.40 -11.93
C HIS A 62 9.50 2.08 -12.70
N PHE A 63 9.08 2.13 -13.96
CA PHE A 63 9.11 0.97 -14.85
C PHE A 63 10.48 0.87 -15.52
N THR A 64 11.07 -0.33 -15.52
CA THR A 64 12.39 -0.56 -16.11
C THR A 64 12.34 -0.97 -17.59
N ASP A 65 11.15 -1.30 -18.11
CA ASP A 65 10.92 -1.70 -19.49
C ASP A 65 9.71 -0.94 -20.06
N ASP A 66 9.98 -0.09 -21.05
CA ASP A 66 8.97 0.77 -21.66
C ASP A 66 7.94 -0.02 -22.48
N ASN A 67 8.27 -1.25 -22.92
CA ASN A 67 7.44 -2.01 -23.84
C ASN A 67 6.20 -2.65 -23.20
N ASN A 68 6.10 -2.67 -21.87
CA ASN A 68 5.00 -3.30 -21.15
C ASN A 68 4.44 -2.43 -20.00
N GLN A 69 4.84 -1.15 -19.93
CA GLN A 69 4.44 -0.23 -18.86
C GLN A 69 2.92 -0.18 -18.68
N GLU A 70 2.16 -0.05 -19.76
CA GLU A 70 0.69 -0.01 -19.70
C GLU A 70 0.11 -1.26 -19.07
N GLN A 71 0.61 -2.45 -19.46
CA GLN A 71 0.17 -3.72 -18.89
C GLN A 71 0.54 -3.85 -17.40
N GLN A 72 1.71 -3.36 -17.00
CA GLN A 72 2.11 -3.34 -15.59
C GLN A 72 1.22 -2.44 -14.75
N VAL A 73 0.93 -1.22 -15.24
CA VAL A 73 -0.02 -0.28 -14.61
C VAL A 73 -1.40 -0.92 -14.49
N ASP A 74 -1.92 -1.51 -15.57
CA ASP A 74 -3.22 -2.16 -15.58
C ASP A 74 -3.30 -3.32 -14.59
N THR A 75 -2.26 -4.13 -14.51
CA THR A 75 -2.17 -5.24 -13.56
C THR A 75 -2.16 -4.73 -12.13
N LEU A 76 -1.39 -3.68 -11.85
CA LEU A 76 -1.37 -3.04 -10.55
C LEU A 76 -2.75 -2.46 -10.21
N LEU A 77 -3.38 -1.70 -11.09
CA LEU A 77 -4.71 -1.13 -10.85
C LEU A 77 -5.77 -2.20 -10.61
N LYS A 78 -5.71 -3.32 -11.35
CA LYS A 78 -6.63 -4.47 -11.14
C LYS A 78 -6.51 -5.05 -9.74
N SER A 79 -5.31 -5.08 -9.14
CA SER A 79 -5.12 -5.56 -7.77
C SER A 79 -5.83 -4.70 -6.70
N PHE A 80 -6.12 -3.42 -7.01
CA PHE A 80 -6.90 -2.51 -6.16
C PHE A 80 -8.41 -2.54 -6.43
N ARG A 81 -8.89 -3.37 -7.37
CA ARG A 81 -10.33 -3.50 -7.71
C ARG A 81 -10.98 -4.70 -7.02
N THR A 82 -10.60 -4.98 -5.78
CA THR A 82 -11.26 -6.02 -4.96
C THR A 82 -12.38 -5.41 -4.11
N ARG A 83 -13.32 -6.23 -3.64
CA ARG A 83 -14.39 -5.78 -2.71
C ARG A 83 -13.82 -5.10 -1.46
N PHE A 84 -12.69 -5.58 -0.96
CA PHE A 84 -11.99 -4.96 0.16
C PHE A 84 -11.68 -3.48 -0.10
N TRP A 85 -11.18 -3.15 -1.30
CA TRP A 85 -10.82 -1.77 -1.65
C TRP A 85 -12.03 -0.92 -2.06
N LEU A 86 -13.00 -1.52 -2.76
CA LEU A 86 -14.13 -0.79 -3.34
C LEU A 86 -15.29 -0.57 -2.35
N ASP A 87 -15.54 -1.53 -1.46
CA ASP A 87 -16.73 -1.54 -0.60
C ASP A 87 -16.40 -1.32 0.89
N GLU A 88 -15.30 -1.91 1.38
CA GLU A 88 -14.99 -1.93 2.82
C GLU A 88 -14.11 -0.75 3.28
N ARG A 89 -13.47 -0.03 2.35
CA ARG A 89 -12.39 0.94 2.63
C ARG A 89 -12.60 2.34 2.04
N GLN A 90 -13.83 2.68 1.63
CA GLN A 90 -14.20 4.07 1.26
C GLN A 90 -14.07 5.06 2.42
#